data_AF-A0A0K8TCT0-F1
#
_entry.id   AF-A0A0K8TCT0-F1
#
_cell.length_a   1.000
_cell.length_b   1.000
_cell.length_c   1.000
_cell.angle_alpha   90.00
_cell.angle_beta   90.00
_cell.angle_gamma   90.00
#
_symmetry.space_group_name_H-M   'P 1'
#
loop_
_entity.id
_entity.type
_entity.pdbx_description
1 polymer ?
#
loop_
_entity_poly.entity_id
_entity_poly.type
_entity_poly.pdbx_seq_one_letter_code
_entity_poly.pdbx_strand_id
1 'polypeptide(L)'
;PQGYQSAHDKGEPMLELEAPASSVERLPILRYNHIHPIHMTVALNGEVRDLILDTGAAVSTLATPVQGAAVVPTKAVAWGAGGEQLRFQGEQTVTMRFRDVELIHTFLIFDKES
;
A
#
# COMPACT_ATOMS: atom_id res chain seq x y z
N PRO A 1 -18.82 45.53 8.19
CA PRO A 1 -17.62 45.96 7.44
C PRO A 1 -16.39 45.98 8.37
N GLN A 2 -15.21 45.68 7.80
CA GLN A 2 -13.91 45.46 8.44
C GLN A 2 -13.85 44.14 9.24
N GLY A 3 -13.05 43.13 8.91
CA GLY A 3 -11.80 43.10 8.14
C GLY A 3 -10.72 42.56 9.06
N TYR A 4 -10.53 41.23 9.07
CA TYR A 4 -9.34 40.60 9.65
C TYR A 4 -8.75 39.66 8.60
N GLN A 5 -7.70 40.15 7.93
CA GLN A 5 -6.68 39.29 7.34
C GLN A 5 -5.69 38.95 8.45
N SER A 6 -5.45 37.66 8.65
CA SER A 6 -4.20 37.14 9.21
C SER A 6 -3.85 35.93 8.34
N ALA A 7 -3.05 36.17 7.32
CA ALA A 7 -1.63 35.81 7.31
C ALA A 7 -1.47 34.29 7.26
N HIS A 8 -1.11 33.84 6.05
CA HIS A 8 -0.52 32.54 5.76
C HIS A 8 0.38 32.07 6.91
N ASP A 9 0.00 30.97 7.55
CA ASP A 9 0.96 30.11 8.20
C ASP A 9 0.93 28.75 7.51
N LYS A 10 2.08 28.37 6.97
CA LYS A 10 2.31 27.12 6.25
C LYS A 10 2.34 25.99 7.29
N GLY A 11 1.18 25.55 7.72
CA GLY A 11 1.05 24.35 8.53
C GLY A 11 1.23 23.11 7.67
N GLU A 12 2.28 22.34 7.94
CA GLU A 12 2.46 20.97 7.45
C GLU A 12 1.17 20.15 7.67
N PRO A 13 0.86 19.14 6.84
CA PRO A 13 -0.32 18.31 7.06
C PRO A 13 -0.15 17.51 8.36
N MET A 14 -0.74 18.04 9.43
CA MET A 14 -0.78 17.42 10.75
C MET A 14 -1.65 16.16 10.66
N LEU A 15 -1.01 14.99 10.83
CA LEU A 15 -1.68 13.69 10.96
C LEU A 15 -2.53 13.68 12.23
N GLU A 16 -3.83 13.93 12.11
CA GLU A 16 -4.76 13.79 13.22
C GLU A 16 -5.26 12.34 13.34
N LEU A 17 -4.83 11.69 14.43
CA LEU A 17 -5.30 10.38 14.88
C LEU A 17 -6.49 10.58 15.83
N GLU A 18 -7.72 10.43 15.32
CA GLU A 18 -8.89 10.27 16.20
C GLU A 18 -9.16 8.79 16.48
N ALA A 19 -9.24 8.44 17.77
CA ALA A 19 -9.56 7.10 18.23
C ALA A 19 -11.04 7.01 18.67
N PRO A 20 -11.87 6.16 18.04
CA PRO A 20 -13.15 5.77 18.62
C PRO A 20 -13.01 4.52 19.49
N ALA A 21 -13.83 4.46 20.53
CA ALA A 21 -13.88 3.36 21.48
C ALA A 21 -14.69 2.17 20.91
N SER A 22 -14.04 1.06 20.57
CA SER A 22 -14.50 -0.31 20.87
C SER A 22 -13.58 -1.37 20.27
N SER A 23 -13.58 -2.53 20.91
CA SER A 23 -12.65 -3.66 20.81
C SER A 23 -12.79 -4.48 19.52
N VAL A 24 -12.50 -3.86 18.37
CA VAL A 24 -12.11 -4.59 17.15
C VAL A 24 -10.58 -4.52 17.07
N GLU A 25 -9.93 -5.62 16.68
CA GLU A 25 -8.48 -5.60 16.36
C GLU A 25 -8.17 -4.33 15.57
N ARG A 26 -7.32 -3.49 16.15
CA ARG A 26 -7.12 -2.12 15.70
C ARG A 26 -6.36 -2.13 14.38
N LEU A 27 -7.08 -2.25 13.27
CA LEU A 27 -6.53 -1.91 11.98
C LEU A 27 -6.30 -0.38 11.96
N PRO A 28 -5.07 0.08 11.69
CA PRO A 28 -4.80 1.51 11.63
C PRO A 28 -5.63 2.15 10.53
N ILE A 29 -6.43 3.17 10.88
CA ILE A 29 -7.18 3.95 9.90
C ILE A 29 -6.25 5.02 9.33
N LEU A 30 -6.00 4.95 8.02
CA LEU A 30 -5.26 5.98 7.27
C LEU A 30 -6.27 6.91 6.58
N ARG A 31 -6.33 8.18 6.98
CA ARG A 31 -7.10 9.23 6.30
C ARG A 31 -6.14 10.10 5.51
N TYR A 32 -6.32 10.18 4.19
CA TYR A 32 -5.43 10.94 3.30
C TYR A 32 -6.23 11.74 2.28
N ASN A 33 -5.82 12.98 2.03
CA ASN A 33 -6.48 13.89 1.09
C ASN A 33 -6.01 13.55 -0.34
N HIS A 34 -6.93 13.36 -1.28
CA HIS A 34 -6.80 12.60 -2.55
C HIS A 34 -5.85 13.15 -3.64
N ILE A 35 -4.82 13.94 -3.30
CA ILE A 35 -3.91 14.54 -4.30
C ILE A 35 -2.71 13.63 -4.61
N HIS A 36 -2.32 12.76 -3.68
CA HIS A 36 -1.16 11.87 -3.85
C HIS A 36 -1.47 10.43 -3.43
N PRO A 37 -0.77 9.43 -3.99
CA PRO A 37 -0.89 8.05 -3.53
C PRO A 37 -0.49 7.93 -2.06
N ILE A 38 -1.16 7.04 -1.32
CA ILE A 38 -0.75 6.71 0.04
C ILE A 38 0.44 5.76 -0.06
N HIS A 39 1.60 6.19 0.43
CA HIS A 39 2.78 5.35 0.54
C HIS A 39 2.83 4.67 1.90
N MET A 40 3.21 3.39 1.91
CA MET A 40 3.40 2.59 3.11
C MET A 40 4.75 1.89 3.08
N THR A 41 5.62 2.21 4.04
CA THR A 41 6.86 1.48 4.28
C THR A 41 6.55 0.22 5.09
N VAL A 42 6.82 -0.95 4.51
CA VAL A 42 6.52 -2.26 5.07
C VAL A 42 7.78 -3.13 5.05
N ALA A 43 7.90 -4.08 5.98
CA ALA A 43 8.91 -5.11 5.90
C ALA A 43 8.29 -6.40 5.34
N LEU A 44 8.82 -6.91 4.22
CA LEU A 44 8.41 -8.16 3.58
C LEU A 44 9.51 -9.20 3.79
N ASN A 45 9.26 -10.22 4.63
CA ASN A 45 10.29 -11.16 5.10
C ASN A 45 11.55 -10.45 5.65
N GLY A 46 11.36 -9.28 6.28
CA GLY A 46 12.45 -8.44 6.79
C GLY A 46 13.07 -7.47 5.77
N GLU A 47 12.74 -7.58 4.47
CA GLU A 47 13.15 -6.63 3.45
C GLU A 47 12.24 -5.39 3.48
N VAL A 48 12.80 -4.22 3.76
CA VAL A 48 12.02 -2.96 3.82
C VAL A 48 11.70 -2.47 2.41
N ARG A 49 10.42 -2.20 2.14
CA ARG A 49 9.93 -1.68 0.85
C ARG A 49 8.90 -0.59 1.04
N ASP A 50 8.90 0.37 0.12
CA ASP A 50 7.85 1.37 -0.01
C ASP A 50 6.82 0.89 -1.04
N LEU A 51 5.58 0.70 -0.57
CA LEU A 51 4.45 0.29 -1.39
C LEU A 51 3.45 1.42 -1.53
N ILE A 52 2.60 1.35 -2.56
CA ILE A 52 1.45 2.22 -2.74
C ILE A 52 0.20 1.45 -2.31
N LEU A 53 -0.62 2.08 -1.45
CA LEU A 53 -1.95 1.57 -1.14
C LEU A 53 -2.92 2.04 -2.23
N ASP A 54 -3.29 1.12 -3.11
CA ASP A 54 -4.27 1.36 -4.17
C ASP A 54 -5.58 0.63 -3.84
N THR A 55 -6.61 1.37 -3.46
CA THR A 55 -7.93 0.83 -3.15
C THR A 55 -8.74 0.48 -4.41
N GLY A 56 -8.31 0.91 -5.59
CA GLY A 56 -8.90 0.55 -6.88
C GLY A 56 -8.37 -0.78 -7.43
N ALA A 57 -7.26 -1.29 -6.89
CA ALA A 57 -6.68 -2.55 -7.31
C ALA A 57 -7.37 -3.76 -6.65
N ALA A 58 -7.72 -4.76 -7.45
CA ALA A 58 -8.28 -6.02 -6.95
C ALA A 58 -7.22 -7.01 -6.44
N VAL A 59 -5.94 -6.77 -6.76
CA VAL A 59 -4.81 -7.64 -6.43
C VAL A 59 -3.63 -6.81 -5.92
N SER A 60 -2.81 -7.40 -5.05
CA SER A 60 -1.55 -6.80 -4.63
C SER A 60 -0.40 -7.28 -5.49
N THR A 61 0.42 -6.37 -5.98
CA THR A 61 1.51 -6.68 -6.92
C THR A 61 2.85 -6.15 -6.42
N LEU A 62 3.95 -6.77 -6.88
CA LEU A 62 5.31 -6.27 -6.70
C LEU A 62 6.04 -6.25 -8.04
N ALA A 63 6.80 -5.18 -8.30
CA ALA A 63 7.65 -5.07 -9.49
C ALA A 63 8.87 -6.01 -9.44
N THR A 64 9.35 -6.33 -8.24
CA THR A 64 10.49 -7.23 -8.04
C THR A 64 10.15 -8.30 -7.01
N PRO A 65 10.64 -9.54 -7.16
CA PRO A 65 10.46 -10.57 -6.15
C PRO A 65 11.09 -10.17 -4.80
N VAL A 66 10.50 -10.61 -3.70
CA VAL A 66 11.10 -10.54 -2.35
C VAL A 66 12.18 -11.62 -2.23
N GLN A 67 13.35 -11.24 -1.71
CA GLN A 67 14.46 -12.18 -1.55
C GLN A 67 14.12 -13.30 -0.54
N GLY A 68 14.57 -14.51 -0.83
CA GLY A 68 14.36 -15.67 0.05
C GLY A 68 12.94 -16.28 0.02
N ALA A 69 11.99 -15.69 -0.70
CA ALA A 69 10.69 -16.32 -0.98
C ALA A 69 10.70 -16.95 -2.39
N ALA A 70 10.14 -18.16 -2.53
CA ALA A 70 10.00 -18.79 -3.83
C ALA A 70 8.89 -18.14 -4.65
N VAL A 71 9.16 -17.74 -5.89
CA VAL A 71 8.12 -17.37 -6.86
C VAL A 71 7.50 -18.67 -7.37
N VAL A 72 6.21 -18.85 -7.16
CA VAL A 72 5.46 -20.02 -7.65
C VAL A 72 4.55 -19.64 -8.82
N PRO A 73 4.24 -20.55 -9.76
CA PRO A 73 3.35 -20.25 -10.86
C PRO A 73 1.97 -19.80 -10.36
N THR A 74 1.46 -18.71 -10.93
CA THR A 74 0.11 -18.21 -10.65
C THR A 74 -0.83 -18.47 -11.81
N LYS A 75 -2.12 -18.63 -11.51
CA LYS A 75 -3.22 -18.62 -12.50
C LYS A 75 -3.98 -17.29 -12.50
N ALA A 76 -3.54 -16.32 -11.69
CA ALA A 76 -4.19 -15.04 -11.60
C ALA A 76 -4.13 -14.30 -12.94
N VAL A 77 -5.25 -13.67 -13.29
CA VAL A 77 -5.36 -12.77 -14.44
C VAL A 77 -5.84 -11.43 -13.91
N ALA A 78 -5.13 -10.37 -14.26
CA ALA A 78 -5.48 -9.01 -13.90
C ALA A 78 -5.35 -8.09 -15.12
N TRP A 79 -6.06 -6.98 -15.09
CA TRP A 79 -6.07 -5.98 -16.16
C TRP A 79 -5.65 -4.63 -15.58
N GLY A 80 -4.81 -3.92 -16.33
CA GLY A 80 -4.46 -2.55 -16.01
C GLY A 80 -5.61 -1.60 -16.30
N ALA A 81 -5.48 -0.37 -15.82
CA ALA A 81 -6.49 0.67 -16.04
C ALA A 81 -6.67 1.02 -17.54
N GLY A 82 -5.68 0.72 -18.40
CA GLY A 82 -5.76 0.87 -19.84
C GLY A 82 -6.50 -0.27 -20.57
N GLY A 83 -6.91 -1.32 -19.85
CA GLY A 83 -7.60 -2.49 -20.39
C GLY A 83 -6.68 -3.59 -20.90
N GLU A 84 -5.35 -3.40 -20.86
CA GLU A 84 -4.36 -4.43 -21.15
C GLU A 84 -4.32 -5.50 -20.06
N GLN A 85 -4.11 -6.76 -20.47
CA GLN A 85 -3.89 -7.84 -19.52
C GLN A 85 -2.45 -7.74 -18.97
N LEU A 86 -2.33 -7.71 -17.65
CA LEU A 86 -1.06 -7.69 -16.95
C LEU A 86 -0.41 -9.07 -16.98
N ARG A 87 0.92 -9.10 -17.10
CA ARG A 87 1.73 -10.32 -17.09
C ARG A 87 2.44 -10.47 -15.76
N PHE A 88 2.41 -11.69 -15.24
CA PHE A 88 3.02 -12.04 -13.96
C PHE A 88 3.99 -13.20 -14.14
N GLN A 89 5.17 -13.08 -13.52
CA GLN A 89 6.12 -14.18 -13.37
C GLN A 89 5.55 -15.30 -12.50
N GLY A 90 4.72 -14.94 -11.52
CA GLY A 90 4.17 -15.85 -10.52
C GLY A 90 3.63 -15.08 -9.32
N GLU A 91 3.52 -15.77 -8.19
CA GLU A 91 3.14 -15.19 -6.91
C GLU A 91 4.11 -15.58 -5.80
N GLN A 92 4.20 -14.75 -4.76
CA GLN A 92 4.97 -15.01 -3.57
C GLN A 92 4.12 -14.75 -2.33
N THR A 93 4.09 -15.71 -1.43
CA THR A 93 3.54 -15.54 -0.09
C THR A 93 4.66 -15.14 0.86
N VAL A 94 4.51 -14.01 1.54
CA VAL A 94 5.52 -13.43 2.43
C VAL A 94 4.88 -13.01 3.76
N THR A 95 5.70 -12.96 4.81
CA THR A 95 5.34 -12.30 6.06
C THR A 95 5.52 -10.79 5.85
N MET A 96 4.43 -10.05 5.91
CA MET A 96 4.39 -8.60 5.84
C MET A 96 4.24 -8.04 7.24
N ARG A 97 5.13 -7.10 7.61
CA ARG A 97 5.05 -6.35 8.84
C ARG A 97 4.90 -4.86 8.54
N PHE A 98 3.89 -4.25 9.13
CA PHE A 98 3.64 -2.81 9.07
C PHE A 98 3.34 -2.32 10.48
N ARG A 99 4.19 -1.42 11.00
CA ARG A 99 4.15 -1.00 12.41
C ARG A 99 4.18 -2.21 13.35
N ASP A 100 3.12 -2.38 14.14
CA ASP A 100 2.95 -3.45 15.12
C ASP A 100 2.07 -4.60 14.60
N VAL A 101 1.67 -4.54 13.33
CA VAL A 101 0.86 -5.57 12.68
C VAL A 101 1.77 -6.45 11.83
N GLU A 102 1.63 -7.76 12.02
CA GLU A 102 2.26 -8.79 11.20
C GLU A 102 1.18 -9.69 10.59
N LEU A 103 1.27 -9.94 9.30
CA LEU A 103 0.34 -10.77 8.56
C LEU A 103 1.05 -11.52 7.43
N ILE A 104 0.49 -12.64 7.00
CA ILE A 104 0.94 -13.35 5.81
C ILE A 104 0.13 -12.85 4.63
N HIS A 105 0.80 -12.42 3.56
CA HIS A 105 0.16 -11.91 2.35
C HIS A 105 0.76 -12.50 1.09
N THR A 106 -0.07 -12.69 0.06
CA THR A 106 0.37 -13.14 -1.26
C THR A 106 0.39 -11.96 -2.23
N PHE A 107 1.54 -11.73 -2.86
CA PHE A 107 1.71 -10.74 -3.92
C PHE A 107 1.90 -11.43 -5.27
N LEU A 108 1.30 -10.88 -6.32
CA LEU A 108 1.64 -11.23 -7.69
C LEU A 108 2.92 -10.48 -8.10
N ILE A 109 3.83 -11.16 -8.78
CA ILE A 109 5.10 -10.56 -9.20
C ILE A 109 5.02 -10.24 -10.68
N PHE A 110 5.20 -8.97 -11.04
CA PHE A 110 5.21 -8.54 -12.44
C PHE A 110 6.31 -9.25 -13.23
N ASP A 111 6.00 -9.57 -14.48
CA ASP A 111 7.02 -10.02 -15.42
C ASP A 111 7.90 -8.83 -15.83
N LYS A 112 9.23 -9.01 -15.83
CA LYS A 112 10.20 -7.93 -16.07
C LYS A 112 10.21 -7.41 -17.53
N GLU A 113 9.48 -8.06 -18.42
CA GLU A 113 9.38 -7.72 -19.85
C GLU A 113 8.13 -6.91 -20.23
N SER A 114 7.41 -6.34 -19.25
CA SER A 114 6.25 -5.46 -19.51
C SER A 114 6.63 -3.98 -19.60
#